data_AF-A0A0L6WA25-F1
#
_entry.id   AF-A0A0L6WA25-F1
#
_cell.length_a   1.000
_cell.length_b   1.000
_cell.length_c   1.000
_cell.angle_alpha   90.00
_cell.angle_beta   90.00
_cell.angle_gamma   90.00
#
_symmetry.space_group_name_H-M   'P 1'
#
loop_
_entity.id
_entity.type
_entity.pdbx_description
1 polymer ?
#
loop_
_entity_poly.entity_id
_entity_poly.type
_entity_poly.pdbx_seq_one_letter_code
_entity_poly.pdbx_strand_id
1 'polypeptide(L)'
;MSHGTKWSDCTCGVIKLQIHWTPGHTNFQPNKCVDKLAKEAAGGALSPAEMLLRTLRKGPLPTNISVTHQVALKATKADWKRRWKKSLHYPTMHAIDQSMPSKRYMQLVQTLDRKQSTVLTQLCTQHILLNYHLFWIQHLETLVCPHCSSIMVETM
;
A
#
# COMPACT_ATOMS: atom_id res chain seq x y z
N MET A 1 -34.00 -3.55 -7.42
CA MET A 1 -33.68 -3.28 -8.84
C MET A 1 -34.08 -1.85 -9.12
N SER A 2 -33.12 -0.93 -9.17
CA SER A 2 -33.38 0.50 -9.35
C SER A 2 -33.48 0.80 -10.84
N HIS A 3 -34.65 1.21 -11.31
CA HIS A 3 -34.86 1.63 -12.69
C HIS A 3 -34.03 2.89 -12.98
N GLY A 4 -32.99 2.76 -13.80
CA GLY A 4 -32.23 3.89 -14.31
C GLY A 4 -33.11 4.75 -15.21
N THR A 5 -33.30 6.02 -14.85
CA THR A 5 -34.08 6.96 -15.64
C THR A 5 -33.42 7.14 -17.00
N LYS A 6 -34.22 7.02 -18.07
CA LYS A 6 -33.77 7.16 -19.46
C LYS A 6 -33.29 8.61 -19.67
N TRP A 7 -31.98 8.77 -19.87
CA TRP A 7 -31.37 10.06 -20.20
C TRP A 7 -31.89 10.52 -21.56
N SER A 8 -32.49 11.70 -21.61
CA SER A 8 -32.88 12.36 -22.86
C SER A 8 -31.87 13.45 -23.17
N ASP A 9 -31.15 13.31 -24.28
CA ASP A 9 -30.17 14.30 -24.72
C ASP A 9 -30.89 15.60 -25.10
N CYS A 10 -30.66 16.66 -24.31
CA CYS A 10 -31.13 18.01 -24.61
C CYS A 10 -29.95 18.80 -25.18
N THR A 11 -29.79 18.85 -26.50
CA THR A 11 -28.76 19.68 -27.14
C THR A 11 -29.25 21.13 -27.24
N CYS A 12 -28.67 22.03 -26.43
CA CYS A 12 -28.82 23.48 -26.55
C CYS A 12 -27.51 24.06 -27.08
N GLY A 13 -27.51 24.52 -28.33
CA GLY A 13 -26.35 25.11 -29.00
C GLY A 13 -25.33 24.06 -29.47
N VAL A 14 -25.01 24.06 -30.75
CA VAL A 14 -23.91 23.24 -31.28
C VAL A 14 -22.60 23.98 -30.99
N ILE A 15 -21.84 23.50 -30.00
CA ILE A 15 -20.49 24.01 -29.73
C ILE A 15 -19.52 23.22 -30.60
N LYS A 16 -18.77 23.91 -31.47
CA LYS A 16 -17.65 23.30 -32.19
C LYS A 16 -16.46 23.20 -31.23
N LEU A 17 -16.30 22.03 -30.62
CA LEU A 17 -15.19 21.73 -29.70
C LEU A 17 -14.00 21.16 -30.47
N GLN A 18 -12.81 21.72 -30.27
CA GLN A 18 -11.54 21.14 -30.72
C GLN A 18 -10.72 20.76 -29.49
N ILE A 19 -10.24 19.51 -29.47
CA ILE A 19 -9.44 18.96 -28.38
C ILE A 19 -8.04 18.69 -28.92
N HIS A 20 -7.04 19.24 -28.23
CA HIS A 20 -5.63 19.08 -28.59
C HIS A 20 -4.87 18.49 -27.41
N TRP A 21 -4.09 17.45 -27.67
CA TRP A 21 -3.12 16.94 -26.71
C TRP A 21 -1.85 17.78 -26.79
N THR A 22 -1.43 18.34 -25.66
CA THR A 22 -0.16 19.07 -25.55
C THR A 22 0.84 18.24 -24.76
N PRO A 23 2.11 18.18 -25.17
CA PRO A 23 3.13 17.43 -24.43
C PRO A 23 3.34 18.04 -23.05
N GLY A 24 3.42 17.19 -22.03
CA GLY A 24 3.79 17.60 -20.67
C GLY A 24 5.18 18.24 -20.65
N HIS A 25 5.41 19.14 -19.69
CA HIS A 25 6.69 19.83 -19.47
C HIS A 25 7.20 20.71 -20.63
N THR A 26 6.40 20.93 -21.67
CA THR A 26 6.68 22.02 -22.61
C THR A 26 6.42 23.37 -21.97
N ASN A 27 7.17 24.39 -22.36
CA ASN A 27 7.02 25.76 -21.85
C ASN A 27 5.74 26.47 -22.36
N PHE A 28 4.65 25.74 -22.58
CA PHE A 28 3.38 26.28 -22.98
C PHE A 28 2.71 26.98 -21.80
N GLN A 29 2.77 28.31 -21.81
CA GLN A 29 2.33 29.16 -20.70
C GLN A 29 0.90 28.88 -20.22
N PRO A 30 -0.11 28.70 -21.11
CA PRO A 30 -1.47 28.41 -20.65
C PRO A 30 -1.56 27.14 -19.80
N ASN A 31 -0.86 26.07 -20.18
CA ASN A 31 -0.85 24.84 -19.39
C ASN A 31 -0.16 25.02 -18.03
N LYS A 32 0.91 25.83 -17.96
CA LYS A 32 1.56 26.17 -16.68
C LYS A 32 0.64 26.96 -15.74
N CYS A 33 -0.11 27.92 -16.28
CA CYS A 33 -1.08 28.70 -15.50
C CYS A 33 -2.18 27.79 -14.94
N VAL A 34 -2.72 26.89 -15.77
CA VAL A 34 -3.75 25.92 -15.35
C VAL A 34 -3.19 24.96 -14.29
N ASP A 35 -1.98 24.42 -14.48
CA ASP A 35 -1.33 23.53 -13.50
C ASP A 35 -1.09 24.24 -12.14
N LYS A 36 -0.67 25.51 -12.16
CA LYS A 36 -0.52 26.30 -10.94
C LYS A 36 -1.86 26.45 -10.19
N LEU A 37 -2.92 26.84 -10.90
CA LEU A 37 -4.26 26.98 -10.30
C LEU A 37 -4.79 25.63 -9.79
N ALA A 38 -4.55 24.55 -10.52
CA ALA A 38 -4.93 23.21 -10.09
C ALA A 38 -4.20 22.79 -8.81
N LYS A 39 -2.91 23.13 -8.67
CA LYS A 39 -2.13 22.89 -7.44
C LYS A 39 -2.62 23.74 -6.27
N GLU A 40 -2.93 25.01 -6.50
CA GLU A 40 -3.53 25.89 -5.48
C GLU A 40 -4.88 25.34 -4.99
N ALA A 41 -5.74 24.91 -5.91
CA ALA A 41 -7.02 24.28 -5.59
C ALA A 41 -6.84 22.96 -4.81
N ALA A 42 -5.87 22.12 -5.22
CA ALA A 42 -5.52 20.91 -4.49
C ALA A 42 -4.97 21.19 -3.08
N GLY A 43 -4.35 22.37 -2.88
CA GLY A 43 -3.92 22.89 -1.58
C GLY A 43 -5.07 23.43 -0.71
N GLY A 44 -6.31 23.44 -1.23
CA GLY A 44 -7.50 23.90 -0.51
C GLY A 44 -7.96 25.31 -0.87
N ALA A 45 -7.34 25.97 -1.87
CA ALA A 45 -7.85 27.23 -2.37
C ALA A 45 -9.23 27.03 -3.03
N LEU A 46 -10.18 27.90 -2.70
CA LEU A 46 -11.55 27.84 -3.21
C LEU A 46 -11.79 29.00 -4.16
N SER A 47 -12.47 28.72 -5.28
CA SER A 47 -12.99 29.79 -6.13
C SER A 47 -14.25 30.39 -5.52
N PRO A 48 -14.54 31.68 -5.77
CA PRO A 48 -15.83 32.27 -5.42
C PRO A 48 -16.98 31.46 -6.01
N ALA A 49 -18.08 31.29 -5.25
CA ALA A 49 -19.22 30.48 -5.69
C ALA A 49 -19.81 30.95 -7.03
N GLU A 50 -19.74 32.26 -7.32
CA GLU A 50 -20.21 32.89 -8.56
C GLU A 50 -19.42 32.44 -9.80
N MET A 51 -18.17 32.00 -9.63
CA MET A 51 -17.34 31.49 -10.72
C MET A 51 -17.52 29.99 -10.97
N LEU A 52 -18.13 29.26 -10.04
CA LEU A 52 -18.36 27.83 -10.18
C LEU A 52 -19.56 27.54 -11.09
N LEU A 53 -19.54 26.41 -11.81
CA LEU A 53 -20.74 25.95 -12.53
C LEU A 53 -21.91 25.77 -11.57
N ARG A 54 -23.13 26.09 -12.01
CA ARG A 54 -24.34 26.03 -11.16
C ARG A 54 -24.57 24.63 -10.57
N THR A 55 -24.11 23.58 -11.24
CA THR A 55 -24.13 22.18 -10.75
C THR A 55 -23.20 21.95 -9.57
N LEU A 56 -22.03 22.59 -9.54
CA LEU A 56 -21.04 22.48 -8.47
C LEU A 56 -21.42 23.30 -7.22
N ARG A 57 -22.42 24.18 -7.32
CA ARG A 57 -22.93 25.00 -6.20
C ARG A 57 -24.00 24.30 -5.34
N LYS A 58 -24.59 23.20 -5.84
CA LYS A 58 -25.83 22.60 -5.29
C LYS A 58 -25.64 21.75 -4.04
N GLY A 59 -24.42 21.57 -3.56
CA GLY A 59 -24.13 20.74 -2.39
C GLY A 59 -22.70 20.21 -2.39
N PRO A 60 -22.34 19.42 -1.37
CA PRO A 60 -21.02 18.80 -1.28
C PRO A 60 -20.80 17.86 -2.48
N LEU A 61 -19.58 17.88 -3.01
CA LEU A 61 -19.19 16.95 -4.07
C LEU A 61 -19.17 15.51 -3.52
N PRO A 62 -19.47 14.51 -4.36
CA PRO A 62 -19.29 13.12 -3.99
C PRO A 62 -17.87 12.86 -3.50
N THR A 63 -17.75 12.07 -2.44
CA THR A 63 -16.44 11.69 -1.90
C THR A 63 -15.63 10.94 -2.96
N ASN A 64 -14.42 11.42 -3.22
CA ASN A 64 -13.51 10.77 -4.14
C ASN A 64 -13.12 9.38 -3.63
N ILE A 65 -13.41 8.34 -4.41
CA ILE A 65 -13.11 6.93 -4.08
C ILE A 65 -11.64 6.73 -3.72
N SER A 66 -10.73 7.41 -4.43
CA SER A 66 -9.28 7.31 -4.19
C SER A 66 -8.91 7.86 -2.80
N VAL A 67 -9.53 8.96 -2.37
CA VAL A 67 -9.31 9.54 -1.05
C VAL A 67 -9.83 8.57 0.03
N THR A 68 -11.02 8.02 -0.16
CA THR A 68 -11.58 7.01 0.75
C THR A 68 -10.65 5.79 0.87
N HIS A 69 -10.13 5.28 -0.25
CA HIS A 69 -9.17 4.17 -0.25
C HIS A 69 -7.88 4.53 0.49
N GLN A 70 -7.34 5.73 0.30
CA GLN A 70 -6.13 6.18 1.01
C GLN A 70 -6.36 6.26 2.52
N VAL A 71 -7.49 6.78 2.96
CA VAL A 71 -7.86 6.84 4.38
C VAL A 71 -7.98 5.44 4.96
N ALA A 72 -8.69 4.54 4.29
CA ALA A 72 -8.84 3.15 4.72
C ALA A 72 -7.47 2.44 4.80
N LEU A 73 -6.64 2.55 3.76
CA LEU A 73 -5.29 1.97 3.75
C LEU A 73 -4.41 2.51 4.88
N LYS A 74 -4.51 3.79 5.20
CA LYS A 74 -3.76 4.41 6.31
C LYS A 74 -4.21 3.83 7.66
N ALA A 75 -5.51 3.68 7.86
CA ALA A 75 -6.06 3.07 9.07
C ALA A 75 -5.65 1.59 9.20
N THR A 76 -5.75 0.81 8.12
CA THR A 76 -5.32 -0.59 8.09
C THR A 76 -3.83 -0.74 8.42
N LYS A 77 -2.96 0.08 7.82
CA LYS A 77 -1.52 0.06 8.11
C LYS A 77 -1.22 0.39 9.58
N ALA A 78 -1.95 1.32 10.18
CA ALA A 78 -1.80 1.65 11.60
C ALA A 78 -2.22 0.48 12.49
N ASP A 79 -3.34 -0.16 12.19
CA ASP A 79 -3.81 -1.34 12.93
C ASP A 79 -2.84 -2.51 12.80
N TRP A 80 -2.33 -2.79 11.60
CA TRP A 80 -1.33 -3.84 11.38
C TRP A 80 -0.05 -3.61 12.17
N LYS A 81 0.47 -2.38 12.20
CA LYS A 81 1.64 -2.04 13.02
C LYS A 81 1.36 -2.27 14.51
N ARG A 82 0.16 -1.91 14.98
CA ARG A 82 -0.24 -2.14 16.38
C ARG A 82 -0.33 -3.64 16.71
N ARG A 83 -0.95 -4.44 15.84
CA ARG A 83 -1.05 -5.90 16.03
C ARG A 83 0.31 -6.57 15.96
N TRP A 84 1.16 -6.17 15.01
CA TRP A 84 2.52 -6.68 14.87
C TRP A 84 3.33 -6.50 16.16
N LYS A 85 3.31 -5.30 16.75
CA LYS A 85 3.98 -5.02 18.03
C LYS A 85 3.51 -5.88 19.20
N LYS A 86 2.28 -6.42 19.14
CA LYS A 86 1.72 -7.32 20.15
C LYS A 86 1.99 -8.80 19.85
N SER A 87 2.59 -9.13 18.71
CA SER A 87 2.91 -10.50 18.34
C SER A 87 4.04 -11.06 19.19
N LEU A 88 3.97 -12.35 19.51
CA LEU A 88 5.06 -13.10 20.14
C LEU A 88 6.36 -13.03 19.34
N HIS A 89 6.27 -12.87 18.01
CA HIS A 89 7.43 -12.80 17.13
C HIS A 89 8.07 -11.40 17.07
N TYR A 90 7.42 -10.38 17.63
CA TYR A 90 7.91 -9.00 17.56
C TYR A 90 9.34 -8.85 18.12
N PRO A 91 9.68 -9.35 19.32
CA PRO A 91 11.00 -9.13 19.90
C PRO A 91 12.12 -9.71 19.01
N THR A 92 11.96 -10.97 18.58
CA THR A 92 12.93 -11.65 17.72
C THR A 92 13.07 -10.94 16.38
N MET A 93 11.96 -10.60 15.73
CA MET A 93 12.01 -9.95 14.42
C MET A 93 12.48 -8.51 14.47
N HIS A 94 12.17 -7.78 15.54
CA HIS A 94 12.64 -6.42 15.74
C HIS A 94 14.14 -6.36 16.02
N ALA A 95 14.71 -7.40 16.65
CA ALA A 95 16.15 -7.53 16.82
C ALA A 95 16.88 -7.71 15.48
N ILE A 96 16.24 -8.37 14.51
CA ILE A 96 16.78 -8.60 13.16
C ILE A 96 16.59 -7.38 12.26
N ASP A 97 15.37 -6.84 12.21
CA ASP A 97 15.04 -5.65 11.42
C ASP A 97 14.04 -4.76 12.17
N GLN A 98 14.56 -3.66 12.70
CA GLN A 98 13.79 -2.64 13.40
C GLN A 98 12.73 -1.95 12.52
N SER A 99 12.85 -2.06 11.20
CA SER A 99 11.87 -1.47 10.28
C SER A 99 10.60 -2.30 10.12
N MET A 100 10.58 -3.55 10.61
CA MET A 100 9.44 -4.46 10.47
C MET A 100 8.15 -3.93 11.15
N PRO A 101 6.99 -4.01 10.47
CA PRO A 101 6.78 -4.59 9.15
C PRO A 101 7.09 -3.56 8.05
N SER A 102 8.08 -3.83 7.21
CA SER A 102 8.49 -2.97 6.08
C SER A 102 8.56 -3.74 4.76
N LYS A 103 8.68 -2.99 3.66
CA LYS A 103 8.94 -3.57 2.34
C LYS A 103 10.41 -3.99 2.14
N ARG A 104 11.32 -3.66 3.07
CA ARG A 104 12.76 -3.92 2.89
C ARG A 104 13.06 -5.40 2.76
N TYR A 105 12.45 -6.23 3.61
CA TYR A 105 12.59 -7.67 3.50
C TYR A 105 12.12 -8.18 2.12
N MET A 106 10.95 -7.73 1.65
CA MET A 106 10.43 -8.09 0.33
C MET A 106 11.34 -7.66 -0.82
N GLN A 107 12.03 -6.53 -0.68
CA GLN A 107 13.03 -6.06 -1.64
C GLN A 107 14.31 -6.91 -1.59
N LEU A 108 14.76 -7.27 -0.39
CA LEU A 108 15.95 -8.09 -0.17
C LEU A 108 15.80 -9.48 -0.81
N VAL A 109 14.62 -10.10 -0.66
CA VAL A 109 14.36 -11.45 -1.19
C VAL A 109 13.79 -11.45 -2.60
N GLN A 110 13.67 -10.28 -3.25
CA GLN A 110 13.01 -10.15 -4.55
C GLN A 110 13.70 -10.97 -5.66
N THR A 111 15.01 -11.14 -5.57
CA THR A 111 15.81 -11.92 -6.53
C THR A 111 15.98 -13.38 -6.14
N LEU A 112 15.57 -13.75 -4.92
CA LEU A 112 15.68 -15.11 -4.40
C LEU A 112 14.48 -15.92 -4.84
N ASP A 113 14.70 -17.21 -5.09
CA ASP A 113 13.58 -18.13 -5.24
C ASP A 113 12.87 -18.37 -3.89
N ARG A 114 11.73 -19.05 -3.93
CA ARG A 114 10.95 -19.36 -2.73
C ARG A 114 11.75 -20.18 -1.71
N LYS A 115 12.55 -21.15 -2.15
CA LYS A 115 13.31 -22.04 -1.27
C LYS A 115 14.40 -21.26 -0.54
N GLN A 116 15.15 -20.44 -1.27
CA GLN A 116 16.19 -19.56 -0.74
C GLN A 116 15.61 -18.56 0.28
N SER A 117 14.48 -17.94 -0.05
CA SER A 117 13.78 -17.02 0.86
C SER A 117 13.31 -17.70 2.15
N THR A 118 12.82 -18.95 2.05
CA THR A 118 12.43 -19.74 3.22
C THR A 118 13.64 -20.07 4.09
N VAL A 119 14.74 -20.55 3.51
CA VAL A 119 15.98 -20.86 4.26
C VAL A 119 16.51 -19.61 4.95
N LEU A 120 16.56 -18.47 4.26
CA LEU A 120 16.98 -17.20 4.85
C LEU A 120 16.09 -16.79 6.03
N THR A 121 14.77 -16.94 5.89
CA THR A 121 13.83 -16.66 6.98
C THR A 121 14.09 -17.57 8.18
N GLN A 122 14.27 -18.86 7.95
CA GLN A 122 14.58 -19.84 9.00
C GLN A 122 15.90 -19.52 9.70
N LEU A 123 16.93 -19.11 8.96
CA LEU A 123 18.21 -18.66 9.53
C LEU A 123 18.04 -17.43 10.41
N CYS A 124 17.39 -16.38 9.88
CA CYS A 124 17.16 -15.14 10.62
C CYS A 124 16.31 -15.38 11.88
N THR A 125 15.29 -16.22 11.78
CA THR A 125 14.39 -16.57 12.89
C THR A 125 14.92 -17.65 13.82
N GLN A 126 16.12 -18.20 13.56
CA GLN A 126 16.72 -19.31 14.31
C GLN A 126 15.83 -20.57 14.35
N HIS A 127 15.03 -20.77 13.30
CA HIS A 127 14.14 -21.92 13.11
C HIS A 127 14.69 -22.96 12.12
N ILE A 128 15.93 -22.83 11.67
CA ILE A 128 16.55 -23.84 10.80
C ILE A 128 16.78 -25.15 11.58
N LEU A 129 16.90 -26.27 10.85
CA LEU A 129 17.31 -27.62 11.29
C LEU A 129 18.68 -27.68 12.02
N LEU A 130 19.23 -26.55 12.46
CA LEU A 130 20.49 -26.45 13.21
C LEU A 130 20.43 -27.34 14.45
N ASN A 131 19.31 -27.43 15.15
CA ASN A 131 19.21 -28.29 16.33
C ASN A 131 19.31 -29.78 16.00
N TYR A 132 18.76 -30.22 14.86
CA TYR A 132 18.92 -31.61 14.41
C TYR A 132 20.41 -31.92 14.16
N HIS A 133 21.10 -31.04 13.43
CA HIS A 133 22.51 -31.20 13.14
C HIS A 133 23.39 -31.11 14.40
N LEU A 134 23.14 -30.12 15.26
CA LEU A 134 23.86 -29.90 16.52
C LEU A 134 23.67 -31.05 17.52
N PHE A 135 22.48 -31.65 17.58
CA PHE A 135 22.24 -32.88 18.34
C PHE A 135 23.07 -34.04 17.78
N TRP A 136 23.12 -34.18 16.45
CA TRP A 136 23.88 -35.24 15.79
C TRP A 136 25.39 -35.17 16.09
N ILE A 137 25.96 -33.96 16.19
CA ILE A 137 27.35 -33.73 16.60
C ILE A 137 27.52 -33.60 18.13
N GLN A 138 26.50 -33.98 18.91
CA GLN A 138 26.50 -34.04 20.38
C GLN A 138 26.71 -32.70 21.09
N HIS A 139 26.39 -31.59 20.43
CA HIS A 139 26.52 -30.24 20.97
C HIS A 139 25.24 -29.73 21.65
N LEU A 140 24.13 -30.45 21.48
CA LEU A 140 22.84 -30.21 22.14
C LEU A 140 22.26 -31.53 22.64
N GLU A 141 21.58 -31.50 23.79
CA GLU A 141 20.99 -32.70 24.42
C GLU A 141 19.64 -33.11 23.80
N THR A 142 19.00 -32.23 23.03
CA THR A 142 17.66 -32.48 22.48
C THR A 142 17.52 -32.03 21.03
N LEU A 143 16.74 -32.79 20.26
CA LEU A 143 16.34 -32.47 18.88
C LEU A 143 15.27 -31.36 18.80
N VAL A 144 14.58 -31.08 19.90
CA VAL A 144 13.43 -30.18 19.95
C VAL A 144 13.92 -28.76 20.10
N CYS A 145 13.46 -27.85 19.23
CA CYS A 145 13.76 -26.44 19.40
C CYS A 145 12.99 -25.86 20.60
N PRO A 146 13.69 -25.28 21.61
CA PRO A 146 13.05 -24.71 22.80
C PRO A 146 12.13 -23.53 22.47
N HIS A 147 12.29 -22.92 21.29
CA HIS A 147 11.42 -21.86 20.79
C HIS A 147 10.22 -22.35 19.97
N CYS A 148 10.25 -23.58 19.44
CA CYS A 148 9.25 -24.05 18.47
C CYS A 148 8.18 -24.98 19.05
N SER A 149 8.28 -25.37 20.33
CA SER A 149 7.30 -26.22 21.02
C SER A 149 6.69 -27.30 20.11
N SER A 150 7.47 -28.34 19.83
CA SER A 150 7.06 -29.57 19.13
C SER A 150 6.50 -29.44 17.70
N ILE A 151 7.14 -28.67 16.82
CA ILE A 151 7.06 -29.00 15.38
C ILE A 151 8.17 -30.02 15.13
N MET A 152 7.84 -31.32 15.20
CA MET A 152 8.73 -32.31 14.61
C MET A 152 8.79 -32.00 13.12
N VAL A 153 9.94 -31.55 12.65
CA VAL A 153 10.22 -31.50 11.23
C VAL A 153 10.27 -32.96 10.78
N GLU A 154 9.20 -33.43 10.13
CA GLU A 154 9.23 -34.70 9.42
C GLU A 154 10.39 -34.62 8.42
N THR A 155 11.48 -35.32 8.74
CA THR A 155 12.60 -35.53 7.84
C THR A 155 12.09 -36.30 6.64
N MET A 156 12.05 -35.65 5.46
CA MET A 156 12.03 -36.32 4.17
C MET A 156 13.43 -36.83 3.81
#